data_AF-A0A8T3SZG3-F1
#
_entry.id   AF-A0A8T3SZG3-F1
#
_cell.length_a   1.000
_cell.length_b   1.000
_cell.length_c   1.000
_cell.angle_alpha   90.00
_cell.angle_beta   90.00
_cell.angle_gamma   90.00
#
_symmetry.space_group_name_H-M   'P 1'
#
loop_
_entity.id
_entity.type
_entity.pdbx_description
1 polymer ?
#
loop_
_entity_poly.entity_id
_entity_poly.type
_entity_poly.pdbx_seq_one_letter_code
_entity_poly.pdbx_strand_id
1 'polypeptide(L)'
;MLNSVELALSLDARDRQIENDKATVMARFGRLTCREQEIMALVASDMSAREIAAGLHISPRTVEHHREHVMTKMSAGSLHDLIIMAVVCGLHELRL
;
A
#
# COMPACT_ATOMS: atom_id res chain seq x y z
N MET A 1 32.05 -24.92 -7.35
CA MET A 1 30.86 -25.78 -7.24
C MET A 1 30.04 -25.24 -6.07
N LEU A 2 28.91 -24.59 -6.34
CA LEU A 2 28.03 -24.07 -5.29
C LEU A 2 27.32 -25.24 -4.60
N ASN A 3 27.35 -25.24 -3.27
CA ASN A 3 26.74 -26.27 -2.43
C ASN A 3 25.22 -26.12 -2.46
N SER A 4 24.49 -27.17 -2.83
CA SER A 4 23.01 -27.15 -2.93
C SER A 4 22.31 -26.78 -1.61
N VAL A 5 22.98 -27.01 -0.48
CA VAL A 5 22.51 -26.56 0.85
C VAL A 5 22.54 -25.04 0.99
N GLU A 6 23.57 -24.38 0.47
CA GLU A 6 23.74 -22.92 0.54
C GLU A 6 22.68 -22.20 -0.31
N LEU A 7 22.35 -22.76 -1.47
CA LEU A 7 21.26 -22.26 -2.32
C LEU A 7 19.88 -22.42 -1.63
N ALA A 8 19.61 -23.58 -1.04
CA ALA A 8 18.33 -23.84 -0.37
C ALA A 8 18.10 -22.91 0.84
N LEU A 9 19.13 -22.66 1.64
CA LEU A 9 19.07 -21.72 2.78
C LEU A 9 18.82 -20.28 2.32
N SER A 10 19.41 -19.88 1.19
CA SER A 10 19.25 -18.54 0.62
C SER A 10 17.82 -18.26 0.15
N LEU A 11 17.14 -19.28 -0.41
CA LEU A 11 15.75 -19.17 -0.85
C LEU A 11 14.79 -19.03 0.35
N ASP A 12 14.96 -19.85 1.38
CA ASP A 12 14.15 -19.75 2.61
C ASP A 12 14.30 -18.39 3.31
N ALA A 13 15.51 -17.85 3.36
CA ALA A 13 15.75 -16.51 3.90
C ALA A 13 15.01 -15.42 3.12
N ARG A 14 14.97 -15.53 1.78
CA ARG A 14 14.25 -14.58 0.91
C ARG A 14 12.74 -14.65 1.12
N ASP A 15 12.18 -15.86 1.17
CA ASP A 15 10.72 -16.03 1.36
C ASP A 15 10.28 -15.48 2.72
N ARG A 16 11.08 -15.73 3.77
CA ARG A 16 10.84 -15.15 5.10
C ARG A 16 10.91 -13.63 5.09
N GLN A 17 11.84 -13.04 4.34
CA GLN A 17 11.93 -11.57 4.22
C GLN A 17 10.70 -10.99 3.55
N ILE A 18 10.22 -11.60 2.46
CA ILE A 18 9.01 -11.16 1.75
C ILE A 18 7.79 -11.20 2.69
N GLU A 19 7.64 -12.27 3.47
CA GLU A 19 6.52 -12.39 4.40
C GLU A 19 6.61 -11.36 5.54
N ASN A 20 7.81 -11.07 6.05
CA ASN A 20 8.03 -10.01 7.04
C ASN A 20 7.70 -8.62 6.49
N ASP A 21 8.10 -8.34 5.24
CA ASP A 21 7.80 -7.06 4.58
C ASP A 21 6.29 -6.90 4.38
N LYS A 22 5.62 -7.96 3.93
CA LYS A 22 4.16 -8.01 3.79
C LYS A 22 3.46 -7.81 5.13
N ALA A 23 3.87 -8.53 6.17
CA ALA A 23 3.31 -8.40 7.51
C ALA A 23 3.48 -6.97 8.06
N THR A 24 4.63 -6.34 7.78
CA THR A 24 4.88 -4.94 8.13
C THR A 24 3.91 -4.00 7.43
N VAL A 25 3.69 -4.17 6.13
CA VAL A 25 2.73 -3.36 5.35
C VAL A 25 1.30 -3.55 5.89
N MET A 26 0.88 -4.80 6.13
CA MET A 26 -0.44 -5.13 6.69
C MET A 26 -0.65 -4.51 8.08
N ALA A 27 0.36 -4.54 8.94
CA ALA A 27 0.30 -3.92 10.26
C ALA A 27 0.12 -2.39 10.16
N ARG A 28 0.77 -1.73 9.20
CA ARG A 28 0.59 -0.29 8.96
C ARG A 28 -0.82 0.02 8.46
N PHE A 29 -1.31 -0.78 7.51
CA PHE A 29 -2.67 -0.66 6.97
C PHE A 29 -3.73 -0.81 8.07
N GLY A 30 -3.55 -1.73 9.01
CA GLY A 30 -4.43 -1.92 10.16
C GLY A 30 -4.51 -0.71 11.11
N ARG A 31 -3.59 0.26 11.04
CA ARG A 31 -3.62 1.51 11.82
C ARG A 31 -4.32 2.66 11.10
N LEU A 32 -4.66 2.48 9.82
CA LEU A 32 -5.46 3.46 9.10
C LEU A 32 -6.90 3.45 9.61
N THR A 33 -7.49 4.63 9.72
CA THR A 33 -8.93 4.76 9.93
C THR A 33 -9.70 4.27 8.71
N CYS A 34 -10.99 3.95 8.85
CA CYS A 34 -11.82 3.50 7.72
C CYS A 34 -11.75 4.47 6.53
N ARG A 35 -11.76 5.78 6.81
CA ARG A 35 -11.68 6.81 5.77
C ARG A 35 -10.32 6.84 5.08
N GLU A 36 -9.24 6.63 5.82
CA GLU A 36 -7.89 6.55 5.25
C GLU A 36 -7.70 5.29 4.39
N GLN A 37 -8.29 4.15 4.79
CA GLN A 37 -8.30 2.93 3.98
C GLN A 37 -9.08 3.12 2.67
N GLU A 38 -10.24 3.77 2.73
CA GLU A 38 -11.04 4.12 1.55
C GLU A 38 -10.27 5.03 0.59
N ILE A 39 -9.63 6.09 1.11
CA ILE A 39 -8.78 6.99 0.30
C ILE A 39 -7.63 6.20 -0.36
N MET A 40 -6.98 5.29 0.38
CA MET A 40 -5.90 4.47 -0.15
C MET A 40 -6.38 3.55 -1.29
N ALA A 41 -7.55 2.92 -1.15
CA ALA A 41 -8.14 2.07 -2.18
C ALA A 41 -8.49 2.84 -3.45
N LEU A 42 -9.06 4.05 -3.32
CA LEU A 42 -9.41 4.88 -4.47
C LEU A 42 -8.15 5.40 -5.20
N VAL A 43 -7.09 5.74 -4.45
CA VAL A 43 -5.79 6.08 -5.02
C VAL A 43 -5.19 4.90 -5.78
N ALA A 44 -5.30 3.68 -5.25
CA ALA A 44 -4.84 2.47 -5.91
C ALA A 44 -5.63 2.14 -7.19
N SER A 45 -6.86 2.67 -7.29
CA SER A 45 -7.73 2.58 -8.46
C SER A 45 -7.46 3.68 -9.50
N ASP A 46 -6.29 4.32 -9.43
CA ASP A 46 -5.84 5.41 -10.31
C ASP A 46 -6.75 6.65 -10.32
N MET A 47 -7.57 6.84 -9.27
CA MET A 47 -8.43 8.01 -9.18
C MET A 47 -7.65 9.26 -8.76
N SER A 48 -7.88 10.36 -9.47
CA SER A 48 -7.33 11.66 -9.12
C SER A 48 -7.98 12.23 -7.85
N ALA A 49 -7.30 13.16 -7.18
CA ALA A 49 -7.85 13.82 -5.99
C ALA A 49 -9.19 14.52 -6.24
N ARG A 50 -9.46 14.97 -7.48
CA ARG A 50 -10.74 15.57 -7.86
C ARG A 50 -11.86 14.53 -7.99
N GLU A 51 -11.57 13.39 -8.60
CA GLU A 51 -12.56 12.30 -8.75
C GLU A 51 -12.93 11.70 -7.39
N ILE A 52 -11.92 11.47 -6.55
CA ILE A 52 -12.12 11.03 -5.16
C ILE A 52 -12.96 12.05 -4.39
N ALA A 53 -12.62 13.33 -4.49
CA ALA A 53 -13.35 14.40 -3.81
C ALA A 53 -14.83 14.44 -4.24
N ALA A 54 -15.10 14.31 -5.54
CA ALA A 54 -16.45 14.27 -6.08
C ALA A 54 -17.23 13.04 -5.59
N GLY A 55 -16.62 11.85 -5.65
CA GLY A 55 -17.25 10.60 -5.21
C GLY A 55 -17.55 10.55 -3.72
N LEU A 56 -16.77 11.27 -2.91
CA LEU A 56 -16.93 11.28 -1.46
C LEU A 56 -17.50 12.58 -0.90
N HIS A 57 -17.99 13.48 -1.77
CA HIS A 57 -18.59 14.77 -1.41
C HIS A 57 -17.75 15.64 -0.45
N ILE A 58 -16.44 15.69 -0.67
CA ILE A 58 -15.50 16.54 0.09
C ILE A 58 -14.66 17.42 -0.85
N SER A 59 -13.84 18.32 -0.31
CA SER A 59 -12.95 19.14 -1.13
C SER A 59 -11.71 18.34 -1.60
N PRO A 60 -11.14 18.63 -2.78
CA PRO A 60 -9.87 18.04 -3.21
C PRO A 60 -8.73 18.27 -2.21
N ARG A 61 -8.71 19.44 -1.55
CA ARG A 61 -7.75 19.75 -0.48
C ARG A 61 -7.88 18.81 0.72
N THR A 62 -9.11 18.40 1.06
CA THR A 62 -9.37 17.42 2.13
C THR A 62 -8.84 16.03 1.73
N VAL A 63 -8.99 15.64 0.46
CA VAL A 63 -8.41 14.40 -0.06
C VAL A 63 -6.88 14.42 0.02
N GLU A 64 -6.25 15.53 -0.36
CA GLU A 64 -4.79 15.71 -0.23
C GLU A 64 -4.33 15.54 1.21
N HIS A 65 -5.03 16.14 2.17
CA HIS A 65 -4.72 15.99 3.59
C HIS A 65 -4.86 14.54 4.07
N HIS A 66 -5.91 13.84 3.64
CA HIS A 66 -6.03 12.40 3.91
C HIS A 66 -4.87 11.61 3.27
N ARG A 67 -4.46 11.92 2.04
CA ARG A 67 -3.33 11.26 1.37
C ARG A 67 -2.01 11.46 2.11
N GLU A 68 -1.74 12.66 2.61
CA GLU A 68 -0.56 12.96 3.44
C GLU A 68 -0.52 12.11 4.72
N HIS A 69 -1.66 12.02 5.41
CA HIS A 69 -1.79 11.17 6.61
C HIS A 69 -1.64 9.69 6.29
N VAL A 70 -2.26 9.21 5.22
CA VAL A 70 -2.13 7.83 4.73
C VAL A 70 -0.67 7.52 4.42
N MET A 71 0.01 8.36 3.62
CA MET A 71 1.42 8.17 3.28
C MET A 71 2.31 8.14 4.52
N THR A 72 2.06 9.01 5.49
CA THR A 72 2.80 9.04 6.75
C THR A 72 2.59 7.75 7.56
N LYS A 73 1.34 7.30 7.73
CA LYS A 73 0.99 6.09 8.50
C LYS A 73 1.46 4.80 7.82
N MET A 74 1.46 4.77 6.49
CA MET A 74 1.99 3.69 5.65
C MET A 74 3.51 3.75 5.51
N SER A 75 4.14 4.87 5.91
CA SER A 75 5.55 5.16 5.68
C SER A 75 5.95 5.03 4.20
N ALA A 76 5.08 5.54 3.32
CA ALA A 76 5.31 5.62 1.89
C ALA A 76 6.07 6.91 1.55
N GLY A 77 7.20 6.80 0.84
CA GLY A 77 8.00 7.95 0.42
C GLY A 77 7.44 8.66 -0.81
N SER A 78 6.62 7.96 -1.58
CA SER A 78 5.99 8.45 -2.79
C SER A 78 4.58 7.88 -2.97
N LEU A 79 3.82 8.47 -3.91
CA LEU A 79 2.53 7.92 -4.32
C LEU A 79 2.67 6.51 -4.91
N HIS A 80 3.74 6.25 -5.65
CA HIS A 80 4.02 4.95 -6.23
C HIS A 80 4.23 3.89 -5.14
N ASP A 81 5.00 4.20 -4.09
CA ASP A 81 5.16 3.31 -2.94
C ASP A 81 3.82 3.00 -2.29
N LEU A 82 2.96 4.02 -2.15
CA LEU A 82 1.63 3.84 -1.57
C LEU A 82 0.77 2.89 -2.42
N ILE A 83 0.83 3.00 -3.75
CA ILE A 83 0.12 2.11 -4.67
C ILE A 83 0.64 0.67 -4.54
N ILE A 84 1.96 0.47 -4.49
CA ILE A 84 2.54 -0.88 -4.27
C ILE A 84 2.05 -1.46 -2.95
N MET A 85 2.08 -0.67 -1.86
CA MET A 85 1.59 -1.12 -0.56
C MET A 85 0.09 -1.44 -0.59
N ALA A 86 -0.71 -0.68 -1.36
CA ALA A 86 -2.13 -0.96 -1.53
C ALA A 86 -2.36 -2.32 -2.22
N VAL A 87 -1.57 -2.66 -3.23
CA VAL A 87 -1.59 -3.98 -3.88
C VAL A 87 -1.24 -5.09 -2.89
N VAL A 88 -0.22 -4.90 -2.06
CA VAL A 88 0.15 -5.86 -0.99
C VAL A 88 -0.99 -6.07 0.00
N CYS A 89 -1.76 -5.02 0.31
CA CYS A 89 -2.97 -5.08 1.14
C CYS A 89 -4.20 -5.67 0.43
N GLY A 90 -4.11 -5.98 -0.86
CA GLY A 90 -5.23 -6.51 -1.66
C GLY A 90 -6.23 -5.44 -2.12
N LEU A 91 -5.85 -4.16 -2.14
CA LEU A 91 -6.72 -3.04 -2.49
C LEU A 91 -6.74 -2.68 -3.99
N HIS A 92 -6.43 -3.62 -4.87
CA HIS A 92 -6.58 -3.37 -6.31
C HIS A 92 -7.93 -3.93 -6.79
N GLU A 93 -8.70 -3.11 -7.51
CA GLU A 93 -9.62 -3.63 -8.52
C GLU A 93 -8.86 -3.51 -9.84
N LEU A 94 -8.42 -4.64 -10.41
CA LEU A 94 -7.95 -4.66 -11.80
C LEU A 94 -9.13 -4.30 -12.69
N ARG A 95 -9.28 -3.02 -13.01
CA ARG A 95 -10.09 -2.60 -14.14
C ARG A 95 -9.27 -2.82 -15.40
N LEU A 96 -9.31 -4.06 -15.91
CA LEU A 96 -8.96 -4.37 -17.29
C LEU A 96 -9.96 -3.70 -18.24
#